data_AF-A0A7C5KRB9-F1
#
_entry.id   AF-A0A7C5KRB9-F1
#
_cell.length_a   1.000
_cell.length_b   1.000
_cell.length_c   1.000
_cell.angle_alpha   90.00
_cell.angle_beta   90.00
_cell.angle_gamma   90.00
#
_symmetry.space_group_name_H-M   'P 1'
#
loop_
_entity.id
_entity.type
_entity.pdbx_description
1 polymer ?
#
loop_
_entity_poly.entity_id
_entity_poly.type
_entity_poly.pdbx_seq_one_letter_code
_entity_poly.pdbx_strand_id
1 'polypeptide(L)' 'AMGLVCTEFAVPGTRLDLMVRGKPMPATVTKLPFVPHNFKR' A
#
# COMPACT_ATOMS: atom_id res chain seq x y z
N ALA A 1 -2.47 3.48 3.70
CA ALA A 1 -3.45 3.94 2.68
C ALA A 1 -3.68 2.83 1.66
N MET A 2 -4.72 2.92 0.84
CA MET A 2 -4.98 1.97 -0.26
C MET A 2 -4.91 2.69 -1.60
N GLY A 3 -4.41 2.01 -2.62
CA GLY A 3 -4.29 2.52 -3.98
C GLY A 3 -4.06 1.38 -4.98
N LEU A 4 -4.28 1.65 -6.26
CA LEU A 4 -4.01 0.70 -7.35
C LEU A 4 -2.64 0.98 -7.95
N VAL A 5 -1.95 -0.09 -8.35
CA VAL A 5 -0.63 -0.06 -9.00
C VAL A 5 -0.61 -1.08 -10.13
N CYS A 6 0.32 -0.93 -11.08
CA CYS A 6 0.58 -1.96 -12.07
C CYS A 6 0.92 -3.29 -11.39
N THR A 7 0.55 -4.40 -12.02
CA THR A 7 0.71 -5.75 -11.46
C THR A 7 2.16 -6.09 -11.14
N GLU A 8 3.10 -5.59 -11.94
CA GLU A 8 4.55 -5.72 -11.73
C GLU A 8 5.04 -5.12 -10.39
N PHE A 9 4.33 -4.12 -9.85
CA PHE A 9 4.67 -3.47 -8.58
C PHE A 9 3.80 -3.91 -7.40
N ALA A 10 2.87 -4.84 -7.61
CA ALA A 10 1.91 -5.25 -6.58
C ALA A 10 2.50 -6.18 -5.50
N VAL A 11 3.76 -6.61 -5.66
CA VAL A 11 4.42 -7.51 -4.70
C VAL A 11 4.63 -6.79 -3.36
N PRO A 12 4.21 -7.38 -2.23
CA PRO A 12 4.48 -6.81 -0.91
C PRO A 12 5.97 -6.60 -0.65
N GLY A 13 6.34 -5.48 -0.05
CA GLY A 13 7.73 -5.06 0.16
C GLY A 13 8.28 -4.16 -0.95
N THR A 14 7.58 -4.04 -2.08
CA THR A 14 7.97 -3.13 -3.17
C THR A 14 7.94 -1.67 -2.68
N ARG A 15 9.04 -0.95 -2.88
CA ARG A 15 9.14 0.49 -2.59
C ARG A 15 8.60 1.31 -3.76
N LEU A 16 7.82 2.34 -3.44
CA LEU A 16 7.20 3.24 -4.40
C LEU A 16 7.32 4.68 -3.93
N ASP A 17 7.39 5.64 -4.86
CA ASP A 17 7.27 7.06 -4.54
C ASP A 17 5.88 7.56 -4.95
N LEU A 18 5.10 7.97 -3.95
CA LEU A 18 3.78 8.53 -4.14
C LEU A 18 3.88 10.05 -4.22
N MET A 19 3.28 10.65 -5.25
CA MET A 19 3.26 12.10 -5.38
C MET A 19 2.17 12.70 -4.49
N VAL A 20 2.56 13.36 -3.39
CA VAL A 20 1.63 14.04 -2.47
C VAL A 20 1.83 15.54 -2.60
N ARG A 21 0.86 16.23 -3.21
CA ARG A 21 0.88 17.70 -3.41
C ARG A 21 2.20 18.19 -4.04
N GLY A 22 2.69 17.48 -5.06
CA GLY A 22 3.93 17.83 -5.76
C GLY A 22 5.23 17.43 -5.04
N LYS A 23 5.15 16.66 -3.94
CA LYS A 23 6.32 16.09 -3.26
C LYS A 23 6.32 14.57 -3.38
N PRO A 24 7.41 13.94 -3.85
CA PRO A 24 7.55 12.49 -3.81
C PRO A 24 7.66 12.04 -2.35
N MET A 25 6.83 11.07 -1.97
CA MET A 25 6.77 10.50 -0.63
C MET A 25 6.98 8.99 -0.73
N PRO A 26 7.99 8.42 -0.04
CA PRO A 26 8.25 7.00 -0.10
C PRO A 26 7.12 6.21 0.58
N ALA A 27 6.73 5.10 -0.06
CA ALA A 27 5.75 4.15 0.41
C ALA A 27 6.24 2.72 0.17
N THR A 28 5.64 1.76 0.86
CA THR A 28 5.93 0.34 0.68
C THR A 28 4.63 -0.41 0.53
N VAL A 29 4.53 -1.25 -0.48
CA VAL A 29 3.37 -2.13 -0.69
C VAL A 29 3.31 -3.12 0.47
N THR A 30 2.15 -3.24 1.11
CA THR A 30 1.94 -4.16 2.23
C THR A 30 0.67 -4.97 2.02
N LYS A 31 0.61 -6.14 2.67
CA LYS A 31 -0.57 -7.00 2.63
C LYS A 31 -1.67 -6.39 3.48
N LEU A 32 -2.90 -6.62 3.05
CA LEU A 32 -4.09 -6.39 3.86
C LEU A 32 -4.40 -7.66 4.67
N PRO A 33 -5.07 -7.53 5.83
CA PRO A 33 -5.51 -6.28 6.46
C PRO A 33 -4.38 -5.59 7.25
N PHE A 34 -4.50 -4.27 7.47
CA PHE A 34 -3.52 -3.53 8.29
C PHE A 34 -3.61 -3.87 9.78
N VAL A 35 -4.78 -4.29 10.25
CA VAL A 35 -5.08 -4.65 11.63
C VAL A 35 -5.91 -5.94 11.60
N PRO A 36 -5.76 -6.87 12.55
CA PRO A 36 -6.58 -8.08 12.60
C PRO A 36 -8.08 -7.78 12.60
N HIS A 37 -8.84 -8.56 11.84
CA HIS A 37 -10.30 -8.47 11.85
C HIS A 37 -10.87 -9.01 13.17
N ASN A 38 -11.91 -8.36 13.70
CA ASN A 38 -12.62 -8.79 14.92
C ASN A 38 -14.11 -9.01 14.64
N PHE A 39 -14.41 -9.85 13.65
CA PHE A 39 -15.79 -10.16 13.27
C PHE A 39 -16.46 -11.05 14.32
N LYS A 40 -17.65 -10.66 14.80
CA LYS A 40 -18.55 -11.60 15.49
C LYS A 40 -19.26 -12.45 14.43
N ARG A 41 -19.32 -13.76 14.68
CA ARG A 41 -20.01 -14.74 13.84
C ARG A 41 -21.47 -14.84 14.23
#